data_AF-A0A7V5LJQ9-F1
#
_entry.id   AF-A0A7V5LJQ9-F1
#
_cell.length_a   1.000
_cell.length_b   1.000
_cell.length_c   1.000
_cell.angle_alpha   90.00
_cell.angle_beta   90.00
_cell.angle_gamma   90.00
#
_symmetry.space_group_name_H-M   'P 1'
#
loop_
_entity.id
_entity.type
_entity.pdbx_description
1 polymer ?
#
loop_
_entity_poly.entity_id
_entity_poly.type
_entity_poly.pdbx_seq_one_letter_code
_entity_poly.pdbx_strand_id
1 'polypeptide(L)'
;MFKRLLILFVLLSTANLFAGDKLLTMKEAILGNYQDLRIESLDQLQWIANTENFCYVDSLDCQFGLLRVNANDLTKQMLLSLDSLNALLKKEGFSPAKRFPSIQWLNDQTFRFRKGNEFFVCDLGKSQIQLVNRIPKEAKNVEWHAKLNYVAYTKGQNLFLSLKPDQEVQITFDTEDGILNGDNYVHRQEFGIRKG
;
A
#
# COMPACT_ATOMS: atom_id res chain seq x y z
N MET A 1 57.33 -12.83 31.58
CA MET A 1 56.49 -11.99 30.69
C MET A 1 56.40 -12.52 29.26
N PHE A 2 57.53 -12.79 28.59
CA PHE A 2 57.56 -13.19 27.17
C PHE A 2 56.69 -14.42 26.82
N LYS A 3 56.69 -15.47 27.67
CA LYS A 3 55.84 -16.67 27.48
C LYS A 3 54.33 -16.37 27.54
N ARG A 4 53.90 -15.42 28.39
CA ARG A 4 52.49 -15.02 28.49
C ARG A 4 52.07 -14.17 27.29
N LEU A 5 52.98 -13.33 26.79
CA LEU A 5 52.76 -12.55 25.56
C LEU A 5 52.66 -13.44 24.32
N LEU A 6 53.49 -14.49 24.25
CA LEU A 6 53.48 -15.46 23.17
C LEU A 6 52.19 -16.29 23.15
N ILE A 7 51.69 -16.70 24.33
CA ILE A 7 50.40 -17.39 24.45
C ILE A 7 49.25 -16.46 24.01
N LEU A 8 49.28 -15.18 24.39
CA LEU A 8 48.28 -14.20 23.97
C LEU A 8 48.30 -13.99 22.45
N PHE A 9 49.49 -13.88 21.86
CA PHE A 9 49.66 -13.72 20.41
C PHE A 9 49.13 -14.93 19.63
N VAL A 10 49.41 -16.15 20.11
CA VAL A 10 48.85 -17.38 19.52
C VAL A 10 47.32 -17.39 19.63
N LEU A 11 46.76 -16.99 20.78
CA LEU A 11 45.31 -16.93 20.98
C LEU A 11 44.60 -15.91 20.08
N LEU A 12 45.23 -14.75 19.83
CA LEU A 12 44.68 -13.74 18.89
C LEU A 12 44.82 -14.18 17.43
N SER A 13 45.87 -14.93 17.09
CA SER A 13 46.07 -15.40 15.71
C SER A 13 45.03 -16.44 15.26
N THR A 14 44.53 -17.30 16.18
CA THR A 14 43.52 -18.31 15.87
C THR A 14 42.10 -17.75 15.77
N ALA A 15 41.82 -16.58 16.37
CA ALA A 15 40.52 -15.92 16.28
C ALA A 15 40.18 -15.41 14.86
N ASN A 16 41.20 -15.18 14.02
CA ASN A 16 41.01 -14.71 12.64
C ASN A 16 40.66 -15.85 11.65
N LEU A 17 40.76 -17.12 12.06
CA LEU A 17 40.45 -18.28 11.19
C LEU A 17 38.94 -18.52 11.02
N PHE A 18 38.09 -17.84 11.79
CA PHE A 18 36.62 -17.94 11.70
C PHE A 18 35.96 -16.85 10.84
N ALA A 19 36.76 -15.96 10.23
CA ALA A 19 36.28 -14.97 9.27
C ALA A 19 36.28 -15.55 7.84
N GLY A 20 35.46 -16.57 7.60
CA GLY A 20 35.23 -17.09 6.25
C GLY A 20 34.14 -16.28 5.53
N ASP A 21 34.29 -16.11 4.22
CA ASP A 21 33.25 -15.50 3.37
C ASP A 21 31.94 -16.29 3.54
N LYS A 22 30.94 -15.69 4.18
CA LYS A 22 29.62 -16.32 4.33
C LYS A 22 28.97 -16.42 2.95
N LEU A 23 29.09 -17.59 2.32
CA LEU A 23 28.39 -17.90 1.08
C LEU A 23 26.88 -17.98 1.33
N LEU A 24 26.10 -17.45 0.40
CA LEU A 24 24.65 -17.60 0.42
C LEU A 24 24.29 -19.07 0.27
N THR A 25 23.49 -19.60 1.18
CA THR A 25 22.89 -20.92 0.99
C THR A 25 21.89 -20.88 -0.17
N MET A 26 21.62 -22.01 -0.82
CA MET A 26 20.57 -22.08 -1.86
C MET A 26 19.20 -21.57 -1.36
N LYS A 27 18.88 -21.81 -0.08
CA LYS A 27 17.67 -21.28 0.55
C LYS A 27 17.71 -19.75 0.64
N GLU A 28 18.80 -19.16 1.11
CA GLU A 28 18.96 -17.70 1.18
C GLU A 28 19.00 -17.06 -0.21
N ALA A 29 19.64 -17.69 -1.20
CA ALA A 29 19.69 -17.20 -2.58
C ALA A 29 18.31 -17.16 -3.26
N ILE A 30 17.43 -18.13 -2.93
CA ILE A 30 16.09 -18.23 -3.53
C ILE A 30 15.04 -17.48 -2.70
N LEU A 31 15.06 -17.62 -1.37
CA LEU A 31 14.02 -17.13 -0.45
C LEU A 31 14.47 -15.95 0.43
N GLY A 32 15.77 -15.67 0.52
CA GLY A 32 16.30 -14.66 1.43
C GLY A 32 15.71 -13.28 1.19
N ASN A 33 15.43 -12.91 -0.06
CA ASN A 33 14.79 -11.63 -0.40
C ASN A 33 13.34 -11.49 0.11
N TYR A 34 12.69 -12.60 0.48
CA TYR A 34 11.37 -12.59 1.13
C TYR A 34 11.45 -12.72 2.66
N GLN A 35 12.65 -12.93 3.20
CA GLN A 35 12.92 -13.20 4.61
C GLN A 35 14.03 -12.25 5.11
N ASP A 36 15.16 -12.82 5.53
CA ASP A 36 16.21 -12.14 6.30
C ASP A 36 17.14 -11.27 5.44
N LEU A 37 17.07 -11.38 4.11
CA LEU A 37 17.85 -10.59 3.16
C LEU A 37 16.98 -9.60 2.38
N ARG A 38 15.73 -9.38 2.81
CA ARG A 38 14.87 -8.36 2.20
C ARG A 38 15.42 -6.98 2.54
N ILE A 39 15.55 -6.12 1.52
CA ILE A 39 15.90 -4.71 1.72
C ILE A 39 14.76 -4.03 2.47
N GLU A 40 15.09 -3.33 3.56
CA GLU A 40 14.12 -2.51 4.29
C GLU A 40 13.54 -1.44 3.36
N SER A 41 12.21 -1.37 3.31
CA SER A 41 11.46 -0.45 2.45
C SER A 41 10.42 0.30 3.26
N LEU A 42 10.25 1.58 2.96
CA LEU A 42 9.16 2.37 3.54
C LEU A 42 7.86 2.05 2.82
N ASP A 43 6.98 1.31 3.48
CA ASP A 43 5.71 0.89 2.91
C ASP A 43 4.80 2.09 2.64
N GLN A 44 4.25 2.17 1.43
CA GLN A 44 3.33 3.25 0.99
C GLN A 44 3.93 4.66 1.06
N LEU A 45 5.25 4.81 0.90
CA LEU A 45 5.92 6.10 0.87
C LEU A 45 5.30 7.05 -0.17
N GLN A 46 4.79 8.20 0.30
CA GLN A 46 4.25 9.24 -0.57
C GLN A 46 4.30 10.63 0.10
N TRP A 47 4.30 11.69 -0.69
CA TRP A 47 4.17 13.06 -0.19
C TRP A 47 2.75 13.35 0.30
N ILE A 48 2.63 14.11 1.39
CA ILE A 48 1.35 14.66 1.83
C ILE A 48 1.09 15.93 1.00
N ALA A 49 -0.03 15.95 0.27
CA ALA A 49 -0.35 17.02 -0.66
C ALA A 49 -0.33 18.40 0.02
N ASN A 50 0.24 19.40 -0.66
CA ASN A 50 0.37 20.79 -0.18
C ASN A 50 1.19 20.96 1.12
N THR A 51 2.10 20.04 1.44
CA THR A 51 2.99 20.16 2.61
C THR A 51 4.42 19.74 2.28
N GLU A 52 5.37 20.05 3.16
CA GLU A 52 6.75 19.56 3.13
C GLU A 52 6.92 18.21 3.84
N ASN A 53 5.82 17.53 4.17
CA ASN A 53 5.85 16.27 4.88
C ASN A 53 5.62 15.11 3.92
N PHE A 54 6.27 13.99 4.19
CA PHE A 54 5.95 12.71 3.57
C PHE A 54 5.34 11.77 4.60
N CYS A 55 4.68 10.72 4.12
CA CYS A 55 4.12 9.68 4.97
C CYS A 55 4.51 8.30 4.47
N TYR A 56 4.54 7.35 5.40
CA TYR A 56 4.65 5.92 5.14
C TYR A 56 3.97 5.15 6.27
N VAL A 57 3.68 3.88 6.05
CA VAL A 57 3.05 3.02 7.05
C VAL A 57 4.12 2.22 7.78
N ASP A 58 4.14 2.32 9.11
CA ASP A 58 5.07 1.59 9.97
C ASP A 58 4.60 1.63 11.44
N SER A 59 5.38 1.04 12.34
CA SER A 59 5.15 1.05 13.77
C SER A 59 5.88 2.22 14.46
N LEU A 60 5.18 2.94 15.32
CA LEU A 60 5.74 3.95 16.24
C LEU A 60 5.08 3.77 17.61
N ASP A 61 5.87 3.75 18.69
CA ASP A 61 5.38 3.64 20.07
C ASP A 61 4.37 2.48 20.29
N CYS A 62 4.72 1.30 19.76
CA CYS A 62 3.88 0.09 19.78
C CYS A 62 2.54 0.19 19.04
N GLN A 63 2.33 1.22 18.23
CA GLN A 63 1.16 1.38 17.36
C GLN A 63 1.56 1.27 15.89
N PHE A 64 0.80 0.50 15.12
CA PHE A 64 1.00 0.38 13.68
C PHE A 64 0.04 1.31 12.92
N GLY A 65 0.55 2.09 11.97
CA GLY A 65 -0.30 2.95 11.15
C GLY A 65 0.46 3.93 10.27
N LEU A 66 -0.24 4.99 9.85
CA LEU A 66 0.30 6.04 9.01
C LEU A 66 1.15 7.00 9.82
N LEU A 67 2.44 7.05 9.52
CA LEU A 67 3.38 8.03 10.07
C LEU A 67 3.48 9.21 9.13
N ARG A 68 3.61 10.40 9.73
CA ARG A 68 4.03 11.63 9.06
C ARG A 68 5.47 11.91 9.45
N VAL A 69 6.28 12.30 8.48
CA VAL A 69 7.65 12.76 8.69
C VAL A 69 7.87 14.11 8.02
N ASN A 70 8.43 15.05 8.76
CA ASN A 70 8.84 16.34 8.22
C ASN A 70 10.15 16.18 7.43
N ALA A 71 10.21 16.68 6.20
CA ALA A 71 11.38 16.50 5.35
C ALA A 71 12.62 17.28 5.82
N ASN A 72 12.45 18.35 6.60
CA ASN A 72 13.55 19.23 7.01
C ASN A 72 14.27 18.72 8.26
N ASP A 73 13.52 18.26 9.26
CA ASP A 73 14.09 17.82 10.56
C ASP A 73 13.96 16.32 10.83
N LEU A 74 13.30 15.58 9.92
CA LEU A 74 13.06 14.14 10.01
C LEU A 74 12.28 13.70 11.25
N THR A 75 11.57 14.63 11.91
CA THR A 75 10.71 14.32 13.04
C THR A 75 9.55 13.45 12.59
N LYS A 76 9.31 12.36 13.33
CA LYS A 76 8.27 11.37 13.03
C LYS A 76 7.11 11.51 14.01
N GLN A 77 5.89 11.40 13.50
CA GLN A 77 4.67 11.42 14.31
C GLN A 77 3.64 10.43 13.78
N MET A 78 2.92 9.75 14.68
CA MET A 78 1.74 8.97 14.33
C MET A 78 0.61 9.91 13.89
N LEU A 79 0.20 9.80 12.63
CA LEU A 79 -0.89 10.59 12.07
C LEU A 79 -2.24 9.88 12.26
N LEU A 80 -2.27 8.57 12.00
CA LEU A 80 -3.44 7.72 12.22
C LEU A 80 -3.01 6.27 12.42
N SER A 81 -3.31 5.70 13.59
CA SER A 81 -3.09 4.27 13.84
C SER A 81 -4.15 3.41 13.14
N LEU A 82 -3.84 2.15 12.86
CA LEU A 82 -4.79 1.18 12.33
C LEU A 82 -5.99 0.98 13.27
N ASP A 83 -5.76 1.02 14.59
CA ASP A 83 -6.81 0.89 15.59
C ASP A 83 -7.76 2.09 15.56
N SER A 84 -7.23 3.32 15.45
CA SER A 84 -8.05 4.53 15.29
C SER A 84 -8.83 4.50 13.97
N LEU A 85 -8.21 4.09 12.87
CA LEU A 85 -8.91 3.90 11.59
C LEU A 85 -10.05 2.87 11.71
N ASN A 86 -9.80 1.75 12.39
CA ASN A 86 -10.80 0.72 12.63
C ASN A 86 -11.93 1.18 13.55
N ALA A 87 -11.63 2.03 14.54
CA ALA A 87 -12.64 2.66 15.38
C ALA A 87 -13.57 3.58 14.55
N LEU A 88 -13.00 4.37 13.63
CA LEU A 88 -13.77 5.20 12.69
C LEU A 88 -14.65 4.35 11.77
N LEU A 89 -14.09 3.30 11.17
CA LEU A 89 -14.85 2.37 10.32
C LEU A 89 -16.01 1.72 11.08
N LYS A 90 -15.76 1.25 12.29
CA LYS A 90 -16.76 0.60 13.14
C LYS A 90 -17.87 1.55 13.56
N LYS A 91 -17.53 2.81 13.86
CA LYS A 91 -18.51 3.87 14.18
C LYS A 91 -19.52 4.07 13.04
N GLU A 92 -19.05 3.99 11.80
CA GLU A 92 -19.88 4.08 10.60
C GLU A 92 -20.48 2.73 10.15
N GLY A 93 -20.36 1.67 10.97
CA GLY A 93 -20.96 0.37 10.70
C GLY A 93 -20.19 -0.54 9.73
N PHE A 94 -18.94 -0.21 9.40
CA PHE A 94 -18.10 -1.02 8.50
C PHE A 94 -17.20 -2.00 9.26
N SER A 95 -16.82 -3.08 8.57
CA SER A 95 -15.87 -4.06 9.10
C SER A 95 -14.46 -3.48 9.21
N PRO A 96 -13.68 -3.91 10.23
CA PRO A 96 -12.31 -3.44 10.41
C PRO A 96 -11.41 -3.91 9.27
N ALA A 97 -10.42 -3.09 8.94
CA ALA A 97 -9.35 -3.43 8.02
C ALA A 97 -8.30 -4.30 8.72
N LYS A 98 -7.86 -5.37 8.05
CA LYS A 98 -6.81 -6.29 8.55
C LYS A 98 -5.40 -5.68 8.50
N ARG A 99 -5.21 -4.66 7.67
CA ARG A 99 -3.95 -3.93 7.45
C ARG A 99 -4.29 -2.49 7.12
N PHE A 100 -3.32 -1.59 7.27
CA PHE A 100 -3.51 -0.21 6.84
C PHE A 100 -3.76 -0.18 5.32
N PRO A 101 -4.91 0.38 4.86
CA PRO A 101 -5.25 0.36 3.44
C PRO A 101 -4.31 1.25 2.65
N SER A 102 -4.14 0.97 1.36
CA SER A 102 -3.41 1.88 0.47
C SER A 102 -4.18 3.18 0.33
N ILE A 103 -3.52 4.29 0.64
CA ILE A 103 -4.13 5.63 0.61
C ILE A 103 -3.63 6.46 -0.57
N GLN A 104 -4.43 7.45 -0.94
CA GLN A 104 -4.01 8.54 -1.80
C GLN A 104 -4.50 9.86 -1.22
N TRP A 105 -3.60 10.82 -1.06
CA TRP A 105 -3.94 12.16 -0.58
C TRP A 105 -4.80 12.93 -1.58
N LEU A 106 -5.84 13.61 -1.07
CA LEU A 106 -6.65 14.57 -1.80
C LEU A 106 -6.23 16.01 -1.45
N ASN A 107 -5.80 16.24 -0.22
CA ASN A 107 -5.20 17.47 0.29
C ASN A 107 -4.32 17.14 1.52
N ASP A 108 -3.98 18.13 2.35
CA ASP A 108 -3.12 18.00 3.53
C ASP A 108 -3.75 17.22 4.70
N GLN A 109 -5.09 17.11 4.74
CA GLN A 109 -5.84 16.50 5.84
C GLN A 109 -6.79 15.39 5.41
N THR A 110 -6.99 15.23 4.11
CA THR A 110 -7.96 14.29 3.54
C THR A 110 -7.25 13.33 2.62
N PHE A 111 -7.44 12.04 2.86
CA PHE A 111 -7.01 10.99 1.95
C PHE A 111 -8.18 10.08 1.62
N ARG A 112 -8.02 9.34 0.52
CA ARG A 112 -8.99 8.37 0.04
C ARG A 112 -8.35 6.99 0.06
N PHE A 113 -9.16 5.95 0.29
CA PHE A 113 -8.69 4.58 0.24
C PHE A 113 -9.79 3.63 -0.18
N ARG A 114 -9.39 2.45 -0.66
CA ARG A 114 -10.31 1.37 -1.06
C ARG A 114 -10.14 0.17 -0.15
N LYS A 115 -11.24 -0.41 0.32
CA LYS A 115 -11.27 -1.66 1.09
C LYS A 115 -12.24 -2.64 0.44
N GLY A 116 -11.70 -3.61 -0.31
CA GLY A 116 -12.51 -4.50 -1.13
C GLY A 116 -13.21 -3.72 -2.24
N ASN A 117 -14.54 -3.69 -2.23
CA ASN A 117 -15.34 -2.96 -3.23
C ASN A 117 -16.00 -1.70 -2.69
N GLU A 118 -15.51 -1.23 -1.55
CA GLU A 118 -15.97 -0.03 -0.87
C GLU A 118 -14.88 1.03 -0.94
N PHE A 119 -15.28 2.26 -1.24
CA PHE A 119 -14.41 3.41 -1.46
C PHE A 119 -14.70 4.45 -0.40
N PHE A 120 -13.65 4.85 0.31
CA PHE A 120 -13.75 5.72 1.47
C PHE A 120 -12.94 6.99 1.30
N VAL A 121 -13.45 8.07 1.86
CA VAL A 121 -12.69 9.30 2.11
C VAL A 121 -12.58 9.47 3.61
N CYS A 122 -11.37 9.71 4.10
CA CYS A 122 -11.08 10.00 5.50
C CYS A 122 -10.58 11.44 5.63
N ASP A 123 -11.24 12.20 6.50
CA ASP A 123 -10.89 13.57 6.87
C ASP A 123 -10.29 13.53 8.28
N LEU A 124 -8.98 13.78 8.38
CA LEU A 124 -8.23 13.76 9.64
C LEU A 124 -8.62 14.93 10.55
N GLY A 125 -8.86 16.10 9.98
CA GLY A 125 -9.24 17.31 10.72
C GLY A 125 -10.58 17.15 11.44
N LYS A 126 -11.51 16.42 10.82
CA LYS A 126 -12.83 16.09 11.42
C LYS A 126 -12.85 14.76 12.14
N SER A 127 -11.82 13.94 11.99
CA SER A 127 -11.81 12.54 12.46
C SER A 127 -13.04 11.78 11.98
N GLN A 128 -13.30 11.87 10.67
CA GLN A 128 -14.46 11.29 10.01
C GLN A 128 -14.04 10.39 8.86
N ILE A 129 -14.85 9.38 8.59
CA ILE A 129 -14.73 8.53 7.42
C ILE A 129 -16.09 8.45 6.73
N GLN A 130 -16.09 8.53 5.40
CA GLN A 130 -17.30 8.50 4.60
C GLN A 130 -17.16 7.46 3.50
N LEU A 131 -18.17 6.60 3.34
CA LEU A 131 -18.33 5.78 2.14
C LEU A 131 -18.76 6.69 0.98
N VAL A 132 -17.91 6.83 -0.03
CA VAL A 132 -18.18 7.68 -1.20
C VAL A 132 -18.62 6.90 -2.42
N ASN A 133 -18.31 5.60 -2.48
CA ASN A 133 -18.76 4.73 -3.56
C ASN A 133 -18.71 3.24 -3.14
N ARG A 134 -19.47 2.39 -3.84
CA ARG A 134 -19.46 0.94 -3.73
C ARG A 134 -19.72 0.33 -5.09
N ILE A 135 -19.01 -0.75 -5.41
CA ILE A 135 -19.18 -1.51 -6.66
C ILE A 135 -19.52 -2.98 -6.39
N PRO A 136 -20.16 -3.69 -7.35
CA PRO A 136 -20.50 -5.10 -7.19
C PRO A 136 -19.27 -6.01 -7.09
N LYS A 137 -19.44 -7.23 -6.55
CA LYS A 137 -18.34 -8.20 -6.33
C LYS A 137 -17.68 -8.66 -7.63
N GLU A 138 -18.45 -8.67 -8.70
CA GLU A 138 -18.11 -9.10 -10.04
C GLU A 138 -17.31 -8.04 -10.81
N ALA A 139 -17.16 -6.83 -10.26
CA ALA A 139 -16.47 -5.72 -10.90
C ALA A 139 -14.97 -6.00 -11.11
N LYS A 140 -14.49 -5.77 -12.33
CA LYS A 140 -13.09 -5.90 -12.77
C LYS A 140 -12.61 -4.57 -13.36
N ASN A 141 -11.31 -4.49 -13.68
CA ASN A 141 -10.67 -3.33 -14.34
C ASN A 141 -11.09 -1.98 -13.72
N VAL A 142 -11.02 -1.90 -12.39
CA VAL A 142 -11.62 -0.82 -11.61
C VAL A 142 -10.72 0.42 -11.60
N GLU A 143 -11.29 1.56 -11.98
CA GLU A 143 -10.65 2.88 -11.99
C GLU A 143 -11.46 3.88 -11.18
N TRP A 144 -10.81 4.58 -10.24
CA TRP A 144 -11.48 5.49 -9.31
C TRP A 144 -11.07 6.94 -9.53
N HIS A 145 -12.02 7.76 -9.96
CA HIS A 145 -11.81 9.18 -10.23
C HIS A 145 -11.67 10.00 -8.92
N ALA A 146 -10.53 10.69 -8.76
CA ALA A 146 -10.15 11.36 -7.50
C ALA A 146 -11.09 12.47 -7.03
N LYS A 147 -11.64 13.27 -7.95
CA LYS A 147 -12.46 14.44 -7.57
C LYS A 147 -13.94 14.10 -7.40
N LEU A 148 -14.52 13.43 -8.40
CA LEU A 148 -15.95 13.12 -8.45
C LEU A 148 -16.35 11.88 -7.64
N ASN A 149 -15.38 11.09 -7.16
CA ASN A 149 -15.60 9.79 -6.54
C ASN A 149 -16.33 8.75 -7.42
N TYR A 150 -16.45 9.01 -8.71
CA TYR A 150 -16.98 8.03 -9.67
C TYR A 150 -16.02 6.87 -9.85
N VAL A 151 -16.58 5.68 -10.04
CA VAL A 151 -15.80 4.45 -10.23
C VAL A 151 -16.21 3.81 -11.53
N ALA A 152 -15.29 3.76 -12.49
CA ALA A 152 -15.46 2.99 -13.72
C ALA A 152 -14.99 1.56 -13.48
N TYR A 153 -15.71 0.58 -14.02
CA TYR A 153 -15.36 -0.84 -13.91
C TYR A 153 -16.01 -1.63 -15.03
N THR A 154 -15.48 -2.83 -15.29
CA THR A 154 -16.11 -3.80 -16.17
C THR A 154 -16.90 -4.83 -15.36
N LYS A 155 -18.03 -5.28 -15.88
CA LYS A 155 -18.84 -6.37 -15.32
C LYS A 155 -19.29 -7.25 -16.49
N GLY A 156 -18.78 -8.49 -16.53
CA GLY A 156 -18.84 -9.31 -17.75
C GLY A 156 -18.00 -8.67 -18.85
N GLN A 157 -18.60 -8.45 -20.02
CA GLN A 157 -17.97 -7.87 -21.21
C GLN A 157 -18.30 -6.38 -21.42
N ASN A 158 -19.00 -5.75 -20.47
CA ASN A 158 -19.48 -4.38 -20.59
C ASN A 158 -18.88 -3.44 -19.56
N LEU A 159 -18.82 -2.15 -19.91
CA LEU A 159 -18.32 -1.06 -19.09
C LEU A 159 -19.46 -0.42 -18.30
N PHE A 160 -19.18 -0.13 -17.03
CA PHE A 160 -20.10 0.50 -16.09
C PHE A 160 -19.42 1.66 -15.39
N LEU A 161 -20.24 2.64 -14.98
CA LEU A 161 -19.84 3.78 -14.17
C LEU A 161 -20.73 3.86 -12.94
N SER A 162 -20.14 3.67 -11.75
CA SER A 162 -20.82 3.96 -10.50
C SER A 162 -20.63 5.42 -10.12
N LEU A 163 -21.73 6.16 -10.01
CA LEU A 163 -21.73 7.59 -9.68
C LEU A 163 -21.64 7.80 -8.16
N LYS A 164 -22.28 6.93 -7.37
CA LYS A 164 -22.27 6.91 -5.91
C LYS A 164 -22.70 5.51 -5.44
N PRO A 165 -22.69 5.20 -4.12
CA PRO A 165 -23.15 3.90 -3.64
C PRO A 165 -24.52 3.56 -4.21
N ASP A 166 -24.64 2.36 -4.77
CA ASP A 166 -25.87 1.79 -5.30
C ASP A 166 -26.49 2.56 -6.48
N GLN A 167 -25.73 3.43 -7.16
CA GLN A 167 -26.14 4.12 -8.39
C GLN A 167 -25.13 3.86 -9.53
N GLU A 168 -25.40 2.84 -10.34
CA GLU A 168 -24.61 2.50 -11.54
C GLU A 168 -25.29 2.95 -12.84
N VAL A 169 -24.46 3.26 -13.85
CA VAL A 169 -24.85 3.52 -15.23
C VAL A 169 -24.06 2.58 -16.13
N GLN A 170 -24.75 1.78 -16.93
CA GLN A 170 -24.11 0.97 -17.97
C GLN A 170 -23.73 1.86 -19.17
N ILE A 171 -22.50 1.73 -19.66
CA ILE A 171 -21.96 2.55 -20.74
C ILE A 171 -22.03 1.82 -22.07
N THR A 172 -21.70 0.53 -22.09
CA THR A 172 -21.70 -0.32 -23.29
C THR A 172 -22.74 -1.43 -23.16
N PHE A 173 -23.32 -1.86 -24.27
CA PHE A 173 -24.47 -2.78 -24.29
C PHE A 173 -24.27 -3.97 -25.23
N ASP A 174 -23.02 -4.24 -25.64
CA ASP A 174 -22.72 -5.33 -26.56
C ASP A 174 -23.11 -6.68 -25.96
N THR A 175 -23.70 -7.52 -26.81
CA THR A 175 -24.26 -8.82 -26.41
C THR A 175 -23.56 -10.00 -27.07
N GLU A 176 -22.79 -9.74 -28.12
CA GLU A 176 -22.03 -10.71 -28.86
C GLU A 176 -20.81 -11.18 -28.05
N ASP A 177 -20.68 -12.50 -27.90
CA ASP A 177 -19.54 -13.11 -27.23
C ASP A 177 -18.24 -12.75 -27.95
N GLY A 178 -17.24 -12.32 -27.17
CA GLY A 178 -15.92 -11.93 -27.67
C GLY A 178 -15.73 -10.42 -27.87
N ILE A 179 -16.80 -9.60 -27.80
CA ILE A 179 -16.66 -8.13 -27.76
C ILE A 179 -16.40 -7.69 -26.31
N LEU A 180 -15.14 -7.40 -26.00
CA LEU A 180 -14.71 -7.03 -24.64
C LEU A 180 -14.51 -5.52 -24.51
N ASN A 181 -15.40 -4.85 -23.76
CA ASN A 181 -15.30 -3.42 -23.51
C ASN A 181 -14.42 -3.09 -22.32
N GLY A 182 -13.41 -2.24 -22.52
CA GLY A 182 -12.51 -1.79 -21.44
C GLY A 182 -11.66 -2.92 -20.83
N ASP A 183 -11.45 -4.00 -21.58
CA ASP A 183 -10.59 -5.11 -21.17
C ASP A 183 -9.12 -4.89 -21.58
N ASN A 184 -8.23 -5.49 -20.79
CA ASN A 184 -6.79 -5.29 -20.89
C ASN A 184 -6.08 -6.39 -21.69
N TYR A 185 -6.76 -7.42 -22.21
CA TYR A 185 -6.09 -8.72 -22.46
C TYR A 185 -5.50 -8.96 -23.85
N VAL A 186 -5.75 -8.17 -24.91
CA VAL A 186 -5.27 -8.58 -26.25
C VAL A 186 -4.52 -7.52 -27.05
N HIS A 187 -5.10 -6.36 -27.37
CA HIS A 187 -4.40 -5.39 -28.23
C HIS A 187 -3.61 -4.30 -27.48
N ARG A 188 -3.80 -4.20 -26.17
CA ARG A 188 -3.31 -3.07 -25.36
C ARG A 188 -1.95 -3.33 -24.71
N GLN A 189 -1.68 -4.58 -24.33
CA GLN A 189 -0.45 -4.93 -23.61
C GLN A 189 0.79 -4.85 -24.51
N GLU A 190 0.65 -5.19 -25.79
CA GLU A 190 1.75 -5.14 -26.78
C GLU A 190 2.28 -3.72 -27.00
N PHE A 191 1.47 -2.69 -26.73
CA PHE A 191 1.83 -1.29 -26.92
C PHE A 191 2.00 -0.53 -25.59
N GLY A 192 1.94 -1.22 -24.45
CA GLY A 192 2.05 -0.58 -23.12
C GLY A 192 0.87 0.34 -22.77
N ILE A 193 -0.22 0.31 -23.54
CA ILE A 193 -1.38 1.18 -23.36
C ILE A 193 -2.30 0.55 -22.31
N ARG A 194 -2.28 1.08 -21.08
CA ARG A 194 -3.16 0.61 -20.00
C ARG A 194 -4.39 1.49 -19.78
N LYS A 195 -4.40 2.69 -20.35
CA LYS A 195 -5.45 3.71 -20.19
C LYS A 195 -5.72 4.40 -21.52
N GLY A 196 -6.97 4.82 -21.74
CA GLY A 196 -7.46 5.49 -22.95
C GLY A 196 -8.97 5.40 -22.99
#